data_AF-A0A915BDJ2-F1
#
_entry.id   AF-A0A915BDJ2-F1
#
_cell.length_a   1.000
_cell.length_b   1.000
_cell.length_c   1.000
_cell.angle_alpha   90.00
_cell.angle_beta   90.00
_cell.angle_gamma   90.00
#
_symmetry.space_group_name_H-M   'P 1'
#
loop_
_entity.id
_entity.type
_entity.pdbx_description
1 polymer ?
#
loop_
_entity_poly.entity_id
_entity_poly.type
_entity_poly.pdbx_seq_one_letter_code
_entity_poly.pdbx_strand_id
1 'polypeptide(L)'
;MLMQFRFCLPLDPEAPDYSLTGYCSDGFNSSVYNWESDFCETKFTIMPVVFMVLYMGFFSIGFAPLPWVLNAEFYPLWARSTGCALSTAANWIANLIISLTFLTLSEAVTKYGAFFIYAGITVVAFIFIFIFVPETKGLPIEQVELLFMSESDRVKIAKAASARLTIDSQETEHKKAVESAKEGDNSKKANGIDNAAFVSADESTKLP
;
A
#
# COMPACT_ATOMS: atom_id res chain seq x y z
N MET A 1 -20.28 -0.83 39.33
CA MET A 1 -21.76 -0.80 39.43
C MET A 1 -22.31 -1.07 38.04
N LEU A 2 -22.25 -2.33 37.62
CA LEU A 2 -22.66 -2.79 36.29
C LEU A 2 -23.97 -3.54 36.47
N MET A 3 -25.10 -2.94 36.07
CA MET A 3 -26.32 -3.70 35.81
C MET A 3 -26.04 -4.55 34.57
N GLN A 4 -25.57 -5.78 34.78
CA GLN A 4 -25.54 -6.78 33.74
C GLN A 4 -26.99 -7.13 33.39
N PHE A 5 -27.53 -6.54 32.33
CA PHE A 5 -28.64 -7.14 31.60
C PHE A 5 -28.12 -8.42 30.93
N ARG A 6 -28.06 -9.52 31.67
CA ARG A 6 -27.83 -10.84 31.09
C ARG A 6 -29.11 -11.23 30.37
N PHE A 7 -29.03 -11.32 29.04
CA PHE A 7 -30.08 -11.93 28.24
C PHE A 7 -29.90 -13.46 28.39
N CYS A 8 -30.71 -14.10 29.23
CA CYS A 8 -30.77 -15.56 29.23
C CYS A 8 -31.96 -15.97 28.36
N LEU A 9 -31.73 -16.83 27.38
CA LEU A 9 -32.79 -17.36 26.52
C LEU A 9 -33.38 -18.61 27.17
N PRO A 10 -34.69 -18.64 27.50
CA PRO A 10 -35.34 -19.87 27.92
C PRO A 10 -35.42 -20.83 26.72
N LEU A 11 -34.85 -22.03 26.88
CA LEU A 11 -34.92 -23.13 25.91
C LEU A 11 -35.96 -24.16 26.37
N ASP A 12 -36.88 -24.48 25.47
CA ASP A 12 -37.82 -25.58 25.65
C ASP A 12 -37.10 -26.92 25.41
N PRO A 13 -37.10 -27.86 26.38
CA PRO A 13 -36.46 -29.16 26.23
C PRO A 13 -37.08 -30.05 25.13
N GLU A 14 -38.32 -29.81 24.71
CA GLU A 14 -38.98 -30.57 23.64
C GLU A 14 -38.71 -30.01 22.24
N ALA A 15 -38.33 -28.73 22.14
CA ALA A 15 -38.03 -28.09 20.87
C ALA A 15 -36.96 -26.99 21.04
N PRO A 16 -35.67 -27.38 21.07
CA PRO A 16 -34.54 -26.45 21.23
C PRO A 16 -34.30 -25.55 20.01
N ASP A 17 -35.04 -25.77 18.92
CA ASP A 17 -34.89 -25.03 17.66
C ASP A 17 -35.51 -23.60 17.72
N TYR A 18 -36.24 -23.22 18.78
CA TYR A 18 -36.82 -21.89 18.97
C TYR A 18 -36.42 -21.22 20.28
N SER A 19 -36.21 -19.90 20.24
CA SER A 19 -36.01 -19.07 21.42
C SER A 19 -37.28 -18.28 21.77
N LEU A 20 -37.77 -18.43 23.00
CA LEU A 20 -38.88 -17.64 23.53
C LEU A 20 -38.29 -16.33 24.08
N THR A 21 -38.37 -15.25 23.31
CA THR A 21 -37.69 -13.99 23.63
C THR A 21 -38.25 -13.32 24.89
N GLY A 22 -37.41 -12.88 25.83
CA GLY A 22 -37.86 -12.10 27.00
C GLY A 22 -36.72 -11.66 27.94
N TYR A 23 -37.03 -10.75 28.86
CA TYR A 23 -36.19 -10.46 30.02
C TYR A 23 -36.33 -11.58 31.05
N CYS A 24 -35.25 -11.95 31.74
CA CYS A 24 -35.31 -12.88 32.87
C CYS A 24 -36.20 -12.29 33.98
N SER A 25 -37.26 -13.00 34.36
CA SER A 25 -38.12 -12.65 35.48
C SER A 25 -37.95 -13.70 36.58
N ASP A 26 -37.63 -13.27 37.80
CA ASP A 26 -37.36 -14.11 38.99
C ASP A 26 -38.56 -14.97 39.47
N GLY A 27 -39.62 -15.10 38.65
CA GLY A 27 -40.86 -15.82 38.99
C GLY A 27 -41.09 -17.14 38.24
N PHE A 28 -40.18 -17.59 37.37
CA PHE A 28 -40.37 -18.82 36.59
C PHE A 28 -39.77 -20.05 37.25
N ASN A 29 -40.56 -21.13 37.33
CA ASN A 29 -40.18 -22.39 37.94
C ASN A 29 -39.13 -23.10 37.06
N SER A 30 -37.88 -23.14 37.51
CA SER A 30 -36.68 -23.58 36.76
C SER A 30 -36.64 -25.06 36.35
N SER A 31 -37.71 -25.82 36.55
CA SER A 31 -37.78 -27.25 36.19
C SER A 31 -38.13 -27.51 34.73
N VAL A 32 -38.59 -26.50 33.99
CA VAL A 32 -39.07 -26.66 32.60
C VAL A 32 -38.09 -26.08 31.57
N TYR A 33 -37.17 -25.19 31.95
CA TYR A 33 -36.25 -24.52 31.02
C TYR A 33 -34.83 -24.51 31.56
N ASN A 34 -33.86 -24.86 30.73
CA ASN A 34 -32.44 -24.68 31.03
C ASN A 34 -31.98 -23.31 30.54
N TRP A 35 -31.29 -22.56 31.39
CA TRP A 35 -30.81 -21.21 31.10
C TRP A 35 -29.36 -21.29 30.62
N GLU A 36 -29.10 -20.93 29.37
CA GLU A 36 -27.75 -20.85 28.80
C GLU A 36 -27.28 -19.39 28.70
N SER A 37 -26.04 -19.11 29.11
CA SER A 37 -25.58 -17.73 29.34
C SER A 37 -25.08 -16.99 28.10
N ASP A 38 -24.90 -17.69 26.97
CA ASP A 38 -24.12 -17.13 25.87
C ASP A 38 -24.71 -17.33 24.45
N PHE A 39 -25.38 -18.45 24.12
CA PHE A 39 -26.04 -18.65 22.82
C PHE A 39 -26.99 -19.87 22.79
N CYS A 40 -27.93 -19.88 21.85
CA CYS A 40 -28.87 -20.98 21.62
C CYS A 40 -28.29 -21.94 20.57
N GLU A 41 -28.02 -23.20 20.91
CA GLU A 41 -27.58 -24.22 19.95
C GLU A 41 -28.74 -24.63 19.04
N THR A 42 -28.74 -24.09 17.82
CA THR A 42 -29.70 -24.49 16.78
C THR A 42 -28.97 -25.28 15.69
N LYS A 43 -29.72 -26.02 14.87
CA LYS A 43 -29.16 -26.68 13.66
C LYS A 43 -28.45 -25.69 12.72
N PHE A 44 -28.72 -24.39 12.84
CA PHE A 44 -28.14 -23.32 12.04
C PHE A 44 -26.89 -22.67 12.66
N THR A 45 -26.43 -23.08 13.85
CA THR A 45 -25.24 -22.50 14.51
C THR A 45 -23.96 -22.60 13.66
N ILE A 46 -23.87 -23.58 12.76
CA ILE A 46 -22.73 -23.72 11.84
C ILE A 46 -22.72 -22.65 10.73
N MET A 47 -23.87 -22.09 10.38
CA MET A 47 -24.02 -21.09 9.32
C MET A 47 -23.17 -19.82 9.58
N PRO A 48 -23.28 -19.12 10.74
CA PRO A 48 -22.47 -17.94 11.01
C PRO A 48 -20.96 -18.26 11.07
N VAL A 49 -20.57 -19.46 11.50
CA VAL A 49 -19.16 -19.89 11.52
C VAL A 49 -18.61 -19.99 10.09
N VAL A 50 -19.35 -20.63 9.18
CA VAL A 50 -18.97 -20.73 7.76
C VAL A 50 -18.84 -19.34 7.12
N PHE A 51 -19.81 -18.44 7.37
CA PHE A 51 -19.74 -17.07 6.87
C PHE A 51 -18.56 -16.28 7.43
N MET A 52 -18.24 -16.44 8.72
CA MET A 52 -17.06 -15.83 9.33
C MET A 52 -15.76 -16.31 8.69
N VAL A 53 -15.62 -17.62 8.46
CA VAL A 53 -14.42 -18.19 7.83
C VAL A 53 -14.27 -17.68 6.40
N LEU A 54 -15.35 -17.65 5.62
CA LEU A 54 -15.34 -17.08 4.27
C LEU A 54 -14.94 -15.61 4.28
N TYR A 55 -15.53 -14.81 5.18
CA TYR A 55 -15.18 -13.41 5.36
C TYR A 55 -13.68 -13.22 5.66
N MET A 56 -13.13 -13.99 6.61
CA MET A 56 -11.70 -13.92 6.96
C MET A 56 -10.81 -14.32 5.78
N GLY A 57 -11.23 -15.29 4.96
CA GLY A 57 -10.53 -15.70 3.75
C GLY A 57 -10.43 -14.56 2.71
N PHE A 58 -11.56 -13.95 2.36
CA PHE A 58 -11.58 -12.82 1.43
C PHE A 58 -10.85 -11.59 1.98
N PHE A 59 -11.01 -11.31 3.28
CA PHE A 59 -10.31 -10.21 3.95
C PHE A 59 -8.79 -10.40 3.88
N SER A 60 -8.29 -11.61 4.12
CA SER A 60 -6.86 -11.90 4.12
C SER A 60 -6.21 -11.77 2.74
N ILE A 61 -6.92 -12.15 1.67
CA ILE A 61 -6.39 -12.11 0.30
C ILE A 61 -6.43 -10.70 -0.28
N GLY A 62 -7.50 -9.95 -0.01
CA GLY A 62 -7.70 -8.61 -0.58
C GLY A 62 -7.41 -7.51 0.41
N PHE A 63 -8.33 -7.31 1.35
CA PHE A 63 -8.38 -6.09 2.15
C PHE A 63 -7.24 -5.94 3.17
N ALA A 64 -6.62 -7.03 3.59
CA ALA A 64 -5.51 -7.01 4.53
C ALA A 64 -4.22 -6.44 3.91
N PRO A 65 -3.67 -6.96 2.79
CA PRO A 65 -2.45 -6.43 2.20
C PRO A 65 -2.67 -5.16 1.35
N LEU A 66 -3.82 -4.99 0.71
CA LEU A 66 -4.03 -3.92 -0.28
C LEU A 66 -3.75 -2.51 0.25
N PRO A 67 -4.28 -2.08 1.42
CA PRO A 67 -4.04 -0.72 1.92
C PRO A 67 -2.56 -0.47 2.23
N TRP A 68 -1.84 -1.46 2.76
CA TRP A 68 -0.41 -1.31 3.08
C TRP A 68 0.45 -1.17 1.83
N VAL A 69 0.13 -1.93 0.78
CA VAL A 69 0.81 -1.85 -0.51
C VAL A 69 0.51 -0.52 -1.19
N LEU A 70 -0.76 -0.14 -1.30
CA LEU A 70 -1.16 1.14 -1.90
C LEU A 70 -0.54 2.33 -1.17
N ASN A 71 -0.48 2.28 0.17
CA ASN A 71 0.15 3.32 0.97
C ASN A 71 1.65 3.49 0.64
N ALA A 72 2.35 2.42 0.26
CA ALA A 72 3.76 2.51 -0.15
C ALA A 72 3.93 3.04 -1.59
N GLU A 73 2.93 2.83 -2.45
CA GLU A 73 2.94 3.20 -3.88
C GLU A 73 2.47 4.63 -4.15
N PHE A 74 1.58 5.20 -3.32
CA PHE A 74 1.04 6.54 -3.52
C PHE A 74 2.06 7.66 -3.36
N TYR A 75 3.04 7.50 -2.48
CA TYR A 75 3.93 8.60 -2.10
C TYR A 75 5.19 8.68 -2.98
N PRO A 76 5.60 9.90 -3.38
CA PRO A 76 6.86 10.11 -4.07
C PRO A 76 8.05 9.77 -3.17
N LEU A 77 9.19 9.44 -3.77
CA LEU A 77 10.33 8.84 -3.07
C LEU A 77 10.83 9.68 -1.88
N TRP A 78 10.79 11.01 -2.02
CA TRP A 78 11.26 11.96 -1.02
C TRP A 78 10.31 12.11 0.18
N ALA A 79 9.00 11.84 0.02
CA ALA A 79 7.99 12.00 1.07
C ALA A 79 7.51 10.66 1.66
N ARG A 80 7.94 9.54 1.09
CA ARG A 80 7.38 8.21 1.37
C ARG A 80 7.39 7.85 2.85
N SER A 81 8.50 8.08 3.55
CA SER A 81 8.60 7.72 4.98
C SER A 81 7.62 8.52 5.85
N THR A 82 7.50 9.82 5.60
CA THR A 82 6.58 10.70 6.34
C THR A 82 5.12 10.40 6.01
N GLY A 83 4.79 10.16 4.74
CA GLY A 83 3.44 9.77 4.30
C GLY A 83 3.00 8.45 4.91
N CYS A 84 3.86 7.41 4.82
CA CYS A 84 3.59 6.11 5.42
C CYS A 84 3.41 6.20 6.95
N ALA A 85 4.22 7.00 7.64
CA ALA A 85 4.10 7.19 9.09
C ALA A 85 2.77 7.86 9.47
N LEU A 86 2.35 8.90 8.73
CA LEU A 86 1.09 9.60 8.99
C LEU A 86 -0.13 8.69 8.75
N SER A 87 -0.12 7.94 7.65
CA SER A 87 -1.14 6.95 7.34
C SER A 87 -1.23 5.86 8.41
N THR A 88 -0.09 5.33 8.86
CA THR A 88 -0.05 4.33 9.94
C THR A 88 -0.57 4.89 11.26
N ALA A 89 -0.20 6.13 11.62
CA ALA A 89 -0.73 6.80 12.81
C ALA A 89 -2.26 6.98 12.73
N ALA A 90 -2.78 7.41 11.57
CA ALA A 90 -4.22 7.55 11.35
C ALA A 90 -4.95 6.19 11.45
N ASN A 91 -4.34 5.11 10.95
CA ASN A 91 -4.87 3.75 11.09
C ASN A 91 -4.98 3.33 12.56
N TRP A 92 -3.94 3.54 13.36
CA TRP A 92 -3.98 3.23 14.80
C TRP A 92 -4.98 4.08 15.57
N ILE A 93 -5.13 5.36 15.22
CA ILE A 93 -6.15 6.24 15.80
C ILE A 93 -7.55 5.73 15.45
N ALA A 94 -7.79 5.34 14.20
CA ALA A 94 -9.07 4.76 13.79
C ALA A 94 -9.37 3.46 14.55
N ASN A 95 -8.37 2.58 14.71
CA ASN A 95 -8.51 1.36 15.53
C ASN A 95 -8.87 1.68 16.99
N LEU A 96 -8.28 2.72 17.58
CA LEU A 96 -8.62 3.17 18.92
C LEU A 96 -10.07 3.68 18.99
N ILE A 97 -10.48 4.51 18.03
CA ILE A 97 -11.86 5.03 17.97
C ILE A 97 -12.87 3.88 17.86
N ILE A 98 -12.61 2.90 16.98
CA ILE A 98 -13.48 1.73 16.82
C ILE A 98 -13.54 0.95 18.14
N SER A 99 -12.40 0.72 18.79
CA SER A 99 -12.36 -0.02 20.06
C SER A 99 -13.16 0.69 21.17
N LEU A 100 -13.08 2.03 21.26
CA LEU A 100 -13.81 2.81 22.25
C LEU A 100 -15.32 2.90 21.93
N THR A 101 -15.67 3.02 20.66
CA THR A 101 -17.07 3.14 20.21
C THR A 101 -17.79 1.80 20.18
N PHE A 102 -17.08 0.70 19.96
CA PHE A 102 -17.68 -0.63 19.86
C PHE A 102 -18.38 -1.01 21.17
N LEU A 103 -17.73 -0.76 22.31
CA LEU A 103 -18.30 -1.13 23.62
C LEU A 103 -19.58 -0.32 23.90
N THR A 104 -19.54 0.99 23.72
CA THR A 104 -20.71 1.87 23.94
C THR A 104 -21.84 1.60 22.96
N LEU A 105 -21.52 1.30 21.69
CA LEU A 105 -22.54 0.96 20.68
C LEU A 105 -23.16 -0.42 20.92
N SER A 106 -22.36 -1.38 21.39
CA SER A 106 -22.85 -2.73 21.72
C SER A 106 -23.84 -2.72 22.88
N GLU A 107 -23.68 -1.81 23.84
CA GLU A 107 -24.60 -1.61 24.96
C GLU A 107 -25.89 -0.89 24.53
N ALA A 108 -25.82 0.03 23.56
CA ALA A 108 -26.97 0.83 23.14
C ALA A 108 -27.91 0.13 22.14
N VAL A 109 -27.37 -0.61 21.16
CA VAL A 109 -28.15 -1.09 19.99
C VAL A 109 -28.16 -2.62 19.88
N THR A 110 -27.52 -3.35 20.81
CA THR A 110 -27.16 -4.78 20.76
C THR A 110 -26.02 -5.10 19.78
N LYS A 111 -25.31 -6.21 20.07
CA LYS A 111 -24.14 -6.68 19.29
C LYS A 111 -24.44 -6.79 17.79
N TYR A 112 -25.59 -7.37 17.43
CA TYR A 112 -25.98 -7.55 16.03
C TYR A 112 -26.17 -6.22 15.30
N GLY A 113 -26.83 -5.25 15.94
CA GLY A 113 -27.02 -3.90 15.37
C GLY A 113 -25.70 -3.15 15.18
N ALA A 114 -24.77 -3.28 16.12
CA ALA A 114 -23.43 -2.69 16.00
C ALA A 114 -22.67 -3.24 14.77
N PHE A 115 -22.70 -4.54 14.52
CA PHE A 115 -22.07 -5.15 13.33
C PHE A 115 -22.64 -4.60 12.02
N PHE A 116 -23.96 -4.40 11.91
CA PHE A 116 -24.56 -3.84 10.69
C PHE A 116 -24.16 -2.39 10.43
N ILE A 117 -24.01 -1.58 11.48
CA ILE A 117 -23.55 -0.19 11.36
C ILE A 117 -22.11 -0.16 10.83
N TYR A 118 -21.21 -0.94 11.41
CA TYR A 118 -19.81 -1.02 10.93
C TYR A 118 -19.70 -1.61 9.52
N ALA A 119 -20.52 -2.61 9.19
CA ALA A 119 -20.60 -3.15 7.83
C ALA A 119 -21.05 -2.07 6.83
N GLY A 120 -22.06 -1.28 7.18
CA GLY A 120 -22.53 -0.16 6.35
C GLY A 120 -21.44 0.90 6.09
N ILE A 121 -20.73 1.32 7.15
CA ILE A 121 -19.59 2.26 7.03
C ILE A 121 -18.52 1.69 6.10
N THR A 122 -18.23 0.38 6.21
CA THR A 122 -17.22 -0.29 5.38
C THR A 122 -17.62 -0.31 3.90
N VAL A 123 -18.90 -0.54 3.58
CA VAL A 123 -19.41 -0.50 2.19
C VAL A 123 -19.29 0.91 1.61
N VAL A 124 -19.64 1.94 2.37
CA VAL A 124 -19.48 3.34 1.92
C VAL A 124 -18.02 3.67 1.67
N ALA A 125 -17.12 3.25 2.56
CA ALA A 125 -15.68 3.41 2.37
C ALA A 125 -15.16 2.67 1.14
N PHE A 126 -15.66 1.46 0.87
CA PHE A 126 -15.30 0.69 -0.32
C PHE A 126 -15.72 1.40 -1.61
N ILE A 127 -16.94 1.94 -1.66
CA ILE A 127 -17.41 2.72 -2.81
C ILE A 127 -16.56 3.98 -3.02
N PHE A 128 -16.21 4.66 -1.93
CA PHE A 128 -15.32 5.82 -1.99
C PHE A 128 -13.96 5.46 -2.59
N ILE A 129 -13.33 4.38 -2.12
CA ILE A 129 -12.06 3.89 -2.67
C ILE A 129 -12.23 3.57 -4.16
N PHE A 130 -13.28 2.86 -4.55
CA PHE A 130 -13.51 2.47 -5.95
C PHE A 130 -13.64 3.66 -6.91
N ILE A 131 -14.19 4.79 -6.46
CA ILE A 131 -14.37 5.99 -7.30
C ILE A 131 -13.13 6.89 -7.28
N PHE A 132 -12.52 7.10 -6.11
CA PHE A 132 -11.48 8.10 -5.91
C PHE A 132 -10.06 7.58 -6.06
N VAL A 133 -9.84 6.26 -5.97
CA VAL A 133 -8.51 5.67 -6.15
C VAL A 133 -8.34 5.25 -7.62
N PRO A 134 -7.58 5.99 -8.43
CA PRO A 134 -7.22 5.54 -9.77
C PRO A 134 -6.31 4.31 -9.67
N GLU A 135 -6.46 3.36 -10.58
CA GLU A 135 -5.61 2.17 -10.66
C GLU A 135 -4.14 2.57 -10.90
N THR A 136 -3.27 2.30 -9.90
CA THR A 136 -1.82 2.56 -9.96
C THR A 136 -1.03 1.38 -10.52
N LYS A 137 -1.68 0.26 -10.86
CA LYS A 137 -1.02 -0.98 -11.27
C LYS A 137 -0.23 -0.82 -12.58
N GLY A 138 1.06 -1.11 -12.50
CA GLY A 138 1.95 -1.24 -13.67
C GLY A 138 2.61 0.05 -14.14
N LEU A 139 2.43 1.17 -13.44
CA LEU A 139 3.21 2.37 -13.70
C LEU A 139 4.54 2.33 -12.92
N PRO A 140 5.68 2.68 -13.55
CA PRO A 140 6.91 2.90 -12.81
C PRO A 140 6.70 4.05 -11.81
N ILE A 141 7.30 3.91 -10.61
CA ILE A 141 7.14 4.85 -9.49
C ILE A 141 7.45 6.31 -9.89
N GLU A 142 8.33 6.50 -10.87
CA GLU A 142 8.70 7.80 -11.47
C GLU A 142 7.54 8.46 -12.24
N GLN A 143 6.63 7.69 -12.81
CA GLN A 143 5.44 8.18 -13.52
C GLN A 143 4.26 8.46 -12.57
N VAL A 144 4.22 7.83 -11.40
CA VAL A 144 3.22 8.16 -10.36
C VAL A 144 3.44 9.60 -9.86
N GLU A 145 4.70 10.02 -9.74
CA GLU A 145 5.03 11.40 -9.38
C GLU A 145 4.53 12.40 -10.44
N LEU A 146 4.57 12.03 -11.73
CA LEU A 146 3.97 12.83 -12.80
C LEU A 146 2.45 12.93 -12.66
N LEU A 147 1.72 11.85 -12.31
CA LEU A 147 0.26 11.86 -12.15
C LEU A 147 -0.23 12.87 -11.10
N PHE A 148 0.50 13.03 -10.00
CA PHE A 148 0.18 13.97 -8.92
C PHE A 148 0.84 15.35 -9.05
N MET A 149 1.71 15.57 -10.04
CA MET A 149 2.32 16.87 -10.34
C MET A 149 1.38 17.78 -11.13
N SER A 150 1.33 19.06 -10.71
CA SER A 150 0.71 20.17 -11.44
C SER A 150 1.29 20.28 -12.86
N GLU A 151 0.45 20.62 -13.84
CA GLU A 151 0.83 20.92 -15.24
C GLU A 151 2.11 21.76 -15.34
N SER A 152 2.25 22.76 -14.46
CA SER A 152 3.40 23.66 -14.40
C SER A 152 4.73 22.96 -14.10
N ASP A 153 4.73 21.90 -13.30
CA ASP A 153 5.94 21.20 -12.89
C ASP A 153 6.31 20.09 -13.89
N ARG A 154 5.30 19.49 -14.54
CA ARG A 154 5.50 18.59 -15.68
C ARG A 154 6.27 19.28 -16.81
N VAL A 155 5.90 20.52 -17.15
CA VAL A 155 6.55 21.31 -18.20
C VAL A 155 8.00 21.68 -17.80
N LYS A 156 8.26 22.03 -16.54
CA LYS A 156 9.61 22.35 -16.06
C LYS A 156 10.54 21.14 -16.14
N ILE A 157 10.07 19.98 -15.72
CA ILE A 157 10.87 18.74 -15.74
C ILE A 157 11.09 18.28 -17.18
N ALA A 158 10.06 18.33 -18.04
CA ALA A 158 10.22 18.02 -19.47
C ALA A 158 11.24 18.94 -20.15
N LYS A 159 11.22 20.24 -19.84
CA LYS A 159 12.18 21.21 -20.37
C LYS A 159 13.60 20.99 -19.83
N ALA A 160 13.73 20.66 -18.54
CA ALA A 160 15.01 20.33 -17.91
C ALA A 160 15.60 19.00 -18.44
N ALA A 161 14.77 18.00 -18.68
CA ALA A 161 15.18 16.72 -19.29
C ALA A 161 15.64 16.92 -20.73
N SER A 162 14.92 17.72 -21.51
CA SER A 162 15.30 18.10 -22.89
C SER A 162 16.65 18.81 -22.93
N ALA A 163 16.91 19.69 -21.96
CA ALA A 163 18.19 20.40 -21.82
C ALA A 163 19.34 19.46 -21.43
N ARG A 164 19.09 18.48 -20.55
CA ARG A 164 20.10 17.47 -20.18
C ARG A 164 20.47 16.56 -21.34
N LEU A 165 19.49 16.12 -22.13
CA LEU A 165 19.74 15.32 -23.34
C LEU A 165 20.56 16.09 -24.38
N THR A 166 20.35 17.40 -24.52
CA THR A 166 21.16 18.22 -25.42
C THR A 166 22.60 18.33 -24.92
N ILE A 167 22.81 18.54 -23.61
CA ILE A 167 24.14 18.60 -23.01
C ILE A 167 24.89 17.26 -23.17
N ASP A 168 24.23 16.13 -22.93
CA ASP A 168 24.82 14.79 -23.06
C ASP A 168 25.19 14.46 -24.51
N SER A 169 24.33 14.86 -25.47
CA SER A 169 24.65 14.73 -26.90
C SER A 169 25.88 15.56 -27.29
N GLN A 170 26.05 16.75 -26.72
CA GLN A 170 27.20 17.62 -26.99
C GLN A 170 28.49 17.10 -26.34
N GLU A 171 28.42 16.56 -25.12
CA GLU A 171 29.59 15.99 -24.45
C GLU A 171 30.11 14.75 -25.18
N THR A 172 29.21 13.94 -25.74
CA THR A 172 29.53 12.76 -26.53
C THR A 172 30.20 13.12 -27.86
N GLU A 173 29.70 14.14 -28.55
CA GLU A 173 30.32 14.69 -29.77
C GLU A 173 31.70 15.28 -29.47
N HIS A 174 31.85 16.01 -28.37
CA HIS A 174 33.12 16.60 -27.96
C HIS A 174 34.18 15.55 -27.64
N LYS A 175 33.82 14.47 -26.95
CA LYS A 175 34.76 13.36 -26.66
C LYS A 175 35.25 12.68 -27.94
N LYS A 176 34.36 12.42 -28.91
CA LYS A 176 34.74 11.86 -30.21
C LYS A 176 35.69 12.77 -30.99
N ALA A 177 35.44 14.09 -30.99
CA ALA A 177 36.31 15.05 -31.64
C ALA A 177 37.72 15.08 -31.00
N VAL A 178 37.80 15.05 -29.67
CA VAL A 178 39.08 15.03 -28.94
C VAL A 178 39.86 13.73 -29.18
N GLU A 179 39.18 12.60 -29.30
CA GLU A 179 39.80 11.30 -29.55
C GLU A 179 40.39 11.23 -30.97
N SER A 180 39.64 11.72 -31.97
CA SER A 180 40.14 11.84 -33.36
C SER A 180 41.35 12.78 -33.50
N ALA A 181 41.43 13.83 -32.67
CA ALA A 181 42.57 14.73 -32.64
C ALA A 181 43.81 14.09 -32.01
N LYS A 182 43.64 13.25 -30.98
CA LYS A 182 44.75 12.52 -30.35
C LYS A 182 45.33 11.46 -31.28
N GLU A 183 44.49 10.76 -32.04
CA GLU A 183 44.93 9.75 -33.01
C GLU A 183 45.79 10.39 -34.13
N GLY A 184 45.39 11.59 -34.58
CA GLY A 184 46.15 12.37 -35.57
C GLY A 184 47.49 12.91 -35.06
N ASP A 185 47.58 13.30 -33.78
CA ASP A 185 48.84 13.76 -33.17
C ASP A 185 49.82 12.60 -32.94
N ASN A 186 49.33 11.44 -32.51
CA ASN A 186 50.16 10.27 -32.27
C ASN A 186 50.77 9.71 -33.57
N SER A 187 50.01 9.77 -34.69
CA SER A 187 50.50 9.40 -36.02
C SER A 187 51.58 10.35 -36.55
N LYS A 188 51.47 11.66 -36.29
CA LYS A 188 52.50 12.65 -36.67
C LYS A 188 53.77 12.50 -35.84
N LYS A 189 53.65 12.16 -34.55
CA LYS A 189 54.79 11.95 -33.65
C LYS A 189 55.57 10.69 -33.99
N ALA A 190 54.90 9.61 -34.40
CA ALA A 190 55.55 8.42 -34.94
C ALA A 190 56.39 8.78 -36.17
N ASN A 191 55.77 9.30 -37.23
CA ASN A 191 56.48 9.71 -38.45
C ASN A 191 57.62 10.73 -38.22
N GLY A 192 57.53 11.59 -37.20
CA GLY A 192 58.59 12.54 -36.85
C GLY A 192 59.84 11.88 -36.23
N ILE A 193 59.67 10.84 -35.43
CA ILE A 193 60.79 10.11 -34.81
C ILE A 193 61.54 9.27 -35.86
N ASP A 194 60.81 8.68 -36.80
CA ASP A 194 61.34 7.87 -37.89
C ASP A 194 62.26 8.71 -38.80
N ASN A 195 61.83 9.92 -39.14
CA ASN A 195 62.58 10.85 -39.98
C ASN A 195 63.81 11.43 -39.26
N ALA A 196 63.73 11.68 -37.94
CA ALA A 196 64.87 12.16 -37.16
C ALA A 196 65.96 11.08 -37.00
N ALA A 197 65.55 9.81 -36.80
CA ALA A 197 66.48 8.69 -36.74
C ALA A 197 67.20 8.43 -38.08
N PHE A 198 66.52 8.65 -39.22
CA PHE A 198 67.13 8.55 -40.55
C PHE A 198 68.17 9.66 -40.80
N VAL A 199 67.92 10.89 -40.36
CA VAL A 199 68.88 12.01 -40.52
C VAL A 199 70.14 11.83 -39.66
N SER A 200 70.03 11.29 -38.45
CA SER A 200 71.20 11.03 -37.59
C SER A 200 72.11 9.89 -38.09
N ALA A 201 71.62 8.99 -38.95
CA ALA A 201 72.42 7.93 -39.55
C ALA A 201 73.28 8.43 -40.73
N ASP A 202 72.85 9.47 -41.44
CA ASP A 202 73.60 10.01 -42.59
C ASP A 202 74.78 10.90 -42.15
N GLU A 203 74.65 11.61 -41.02
CA GLU A 203 75.69 12.51 -40.47
C GLU A 203 76.94 11.77 -39.96
N SER A 204 76.84 10.49 -39.59
CA SER A 204 77.97 9.70 -39.05
C SER A 204 78.79 8.97 -40.11
N THR A 205 78.44 9.08 -41.39
CA THR A 205 79.13 8.39 -42.51
C THR A 205 80.03 9.31 -43.35
N LYS A 206 80.17 10.59 -42.97
CA LYS A 206 81.09 11.55 -43.62
C LYS A 206 82.03 12.17 -42.60
N LEU A 207 83.25 11.64 -42.53
CA LEU A 207 84.53 12.33 -42.29
C LEU A 207 85.55 11.33 -41.71
N PRO A 208 86.85 11.52 -42.03
CA PRO A 208 87.52 11.40 -43.33
C PRO A 208 88.17 10.01 -43.56
#